data_AF-A0A967WK65-F1
#
_entry.id   AF-A0A967WK65-F1
#
_cell.length_a   1.000
_cell.length_b   1.000
_cell.length_c   1.000
_cell.angle_alpha   90.00
_cell.angle_beta   90.00
_cell.angle_gamma   90.00
#
_symmetry.space_group_name_H-M   'P 1'
#
loop_
_entity.id
_entity.type
_entity.pdbx_description
1 polymer ?
#
loop_
_entity_poly.entity_id
_entity_poly.type
_entity_poly.pdbx_seq_one_letter_code
_entity_poly.pdbx_strand_id
1 'polypeptide(L)' 'FIQRAMEEDQVLYVRGKVSKVFRENGKLMVWGVDTLTGLPVEVAADLVVISSAMVASEGTRTMA' A
#
# COMPACT_ATOMS: atom_id res chain seq x y z
N PHE A 1 14.16 -5.62 -11.69
CA PHE A 1 13.88 -5.01 -10.38
C PHE A 1 12.90 -5.86 -9.57
N ILE A 2 11.63 -6.00 -9.99
CA ILE A 2 10.60 -6.74 -9.21
C ILE A 2 11.01 -8.19 -8.89
N GLN A 3 11.52 -8.95 -9.86
CA GLN A 3 11.97 -10.32 -9.65
C GLN A 3 13.06 -10.41 -8.56
N ARG A 4 14.10 -9.58 -8.67
CA ARG A 4 15.15 -9.45 -7.65
C ARG A 4 14.58 -9.14 -6.27
N ALA A 5 13.66 -8.17 -6.17
CA ALA A 5 13.06 -7.79 -4.89
C ALA A 5 12.25 -8.95 -4.26
N MET A 6 11.60 -9.77 -5.08
CA MET A 6 10.90 -10.96 -4.59
C MET A 6 11.87 -12.06 -4.17
N GLU A 7 12.88 -12.34 -4.98
CA GLU A 7 13.79 -13.49 -4.80
C GLU A 7 14.90 -13.23 -3.77
N GLU A 8 15.56 -12.06 -3.82
CA GLU A 8 16.69 -11.72 -2.95
C GLU A 8 16.25 -10.96 -1.69
N ASP A 9 15.36 -9.97 -1.84
CA ASP A 9 14.93 -9.10 -0.73
C ASP A 9 13.67 -9.61 0.00
N GLN A 10 13.13 -10.75 -0.44
CA GLN A 10 11.95 -11.42 0.14
C GLN A 10 10.69 -10.53 0.23
N VAL A 11 10.49 -9.64 -0.75
CA VAL A 11 9.32 -8.76 -0.80
C VAL A 11 8.08 -9.54 -1.26
N LEU A 12 7.04 -9.55 -0.43
CA LEU A 12 5.73 -10.11 -0.77
C LEU A 12 4.87 -9.08 -1.52
N TYR A 13 4.42 -9.42 -2.72
CA TYR A 13 3.46 -8.63 -3.49
C TYR A 13 2.08 -9.28 -3.45
N VAL A 14 1.10 -8.57 -2.89
CA VAL A 14 -0.32 -8.98 -2.91
C VAL A 14 -1.04 -8.14 -3.97
N ARG A 15 -1.71 -8.80 -4.92
CA ARG A 15 -2.43 -8.10 -5.99
C ARG A 15 -3.80 -7.68 -5.49
N GLY A 16 -3.94 -6.45 -5.01
CA GLY A 16 -5.21 -5.95 -4.52
C GLY A 16 -5.20 -4.46 -4.25
N LYS A 17 -6.38 -3.84 -4.27
CA LYS A 17 -6.54 -2.49 -3.72
C LYS A 17 -6.87 -2.61 -2.24
N VAL A 18 -6.20 -1.80 -1.43
CA VAL A 18 -6.52 -1.61 -0.02
C VAL A 18 -7.88 -0.91 0.08
N SER A 19 -8.77 -1.41 0.95
CA SER A 19 -10.08 -0.82 1.23
C SER A 19 -10.04 0.15 2.41
N LYS A 20 -9.26 -0.16 3.46
CA LYS A 20 -9.17 0.65 4.67
C LYS A 20 -7.84 0.46 5.39
N VAL A 21 -7.34 1.55 5.99
CA VAL A 21 -6.23 1.53 6.95
C VAL A 21 -6.70 2.21 8.23
N PHE A 22 -6.54 1.56 9.39
CA PHE A 22 -6.97 2.09 10.69
C PHE A 22 -6.10 1.58 11.84
N ARG A 23 -6.22 2.17 13.04
CA ARG A 23 -5.47 1.72 14.22
C ARG A 23 -6.34 0.80 15.08
N GLU A 24 -5.75 -0.30 15.53
CA GLU A 24 -6.38 -1.24 16.47
C GLU A 24 -5.31 -1.91 17.32
N ASN A 25 -5.51 -2.00 18.64
CA ASN A 25 -4.62 -2.70 19.57
C ASN A 25 -3.12 -2.35 19.42
N GLY A 26 -2.81 -1.07 19.17
CA GLY A 26 -1.44 -0.57 19.01
C GLY A 26 -0.79 -0.85 17.64
N LYS A 27 -1.50 -1.45 16.69
CA LYS A 27 -1.04 -1.70 15.31
C LYS A 27 -1.86 -0.91 14.29
N LEU A 28 -1.33 -0.80 13.08
CA LEU A 28 -2.05 -0.34 11.89
C LEU A 28 -2.60 -1.56 11.16
N MET A 29 -3.93 -1.64 11.06
CA MET A 29 -4.63 -2.67 10.32
C MET A 29 -4.85 -2.21 8.88
N VAL A 30 -4.45 -3.06 7.93
CA VAL A 30 -4.65 -2.86 6.49
C VAL A 30 -5.59 -3.94 6.00
N TRP A 31 -6.74 -3.53 5.47
CA TRP A 31 -7.74 -4.42 4.89
C TRP A 31 -7.77 -4.28 3.38
N GLY A 32 -7.95 -5.39 2.68
CA GLY A 32 -8.09 -5.42 1.22
C GLY A 32 -8.60 -6.78 0.73
N VAL A 33 -8.48 -6.99 -0.57
CA VAL A 33 -8.78 -8.28 -1.21
C VAL A 33 -7.59 -8.66 -2.07
N ASP A 34 -7.09 -9.88 -1.92
CA ASP A 34 -6.19 -10.47 -2.91
C ASP A 34 -7.01 -10.92 -4.11
N THR A 35 -6.86 -10.22 -5.22
CA THR A 35 -7.63 -10.45 -6.44
C THR A 35 -7.20 -11.70 -7.21
N LEU A 36 -6.07 -12.33 -6.85
CA LEU A 36 -5.68 -13.61 -7.45
C LEU A 36 -6.45 -14.78 -6.82
N THR A 37 -6.68 -14.73 -5.52
CA THR A 37 -7.41 -15.77 -4.77
C THR A 37 -8.87 -15.41 -4.54
N GLY A 38 -9.24 -14.14 -4.66
CA GLY A 38 -10.57 -13.60 -4.35
C GLY A 38 -10.84 -13.48 -2.85
N LEU A 39 -9.85 -13.73 -1.99
CA LEU A 39 -10.03 -13.77 -0.55
C LEU A 39 -9.73 -12.41 0.10
N PRO A 40 -10.42 -12.08 1.21
CA PRO A 40 -10.04 -10.96 2.05
C PRO A 40 -8.61 -11.12 2.58
N VAL A 41 -7.88 -10.02 2.67
CA VAL A 41 -6.57 -9.96 3.31
C VAL A 41 -6.58 -8.92 4.41
N GLU A 42 -6.03 -9.30 5.56
CA GLU A 42 -5.86 -8.43 6.72
C GLU A 42 -4.40 -8.49 7.18
N VAL A 43 -3.78 -7.31 7.33
CA VAL A 43 -2.38 -7.20 7.76
C VAL A 43 -2.30 -6.28 8.97
N ALA A 44 -1.74 -6.77 10.07
CA ALA A 44 -1.33 -5.96 11.21
C ALA A 44 0.11 -5.49 11.02
N ALA A 45 0.34 -4.17 10.97
CA ALA A 45 1.64 -3.58 10.70
C ALA A 45 2.02 -2.52 11.75
N ASP A 46 3.31 -2.37 11.99
CA ASP A 46 3.86 -1.26 12.79
C ASP A 46 3.93 0.05 12.00
N LEU A 47 4.14 -0.03 10.69
CA LEU A 47 4.22 1.10 9.78
C LEU A 47 3.53 0.77 8.45
N VAL A 48 2.82 1.76 7.91
CA VAL A 48 2.24 1.71 6.56
C VAL A 48 2.80 2.88 5.78
N VAL A 49 3.35 2.60 4.59
CA VAL A 49 3.86 3.62 3.66
C VAL A 49 2.83 3.84 2.55
N ILE A 50 2.42 5.09 2.34
CA ILE A 50 1.51 5.47 1.26
C ILE A 50 2.33 6.01 0.10
N SER A 51 2.40 5.25 -1.00
CA SER A 51 3.01 5.71 -2.26
C SER A 51 2.06 6.66 -2.99
N SER A 52 1.96 7.90 -2.50
CA SER A 52 1.08 8.92 -3.06
C SER A 52 1.44 9.27 -4.50
N ALA A 53 0.43 9.56 -5.33
CA ALA A 53 0.65 10.06 -6.68
C ALA A 53 1.39 11.41 -6.66
N MET A 54 2.14 11.68 -7.73
CA MET A 54 2.67 13.03 -7.97
C MET A 54 1.51 13.99 -8.25
N VAL A 55 1.61 15.21 -7.73
CA VAL A 55 0.66 16.30 -8.00
C VAL A 55 1.43 17.55 -8.38
N ALA A 56 0.81 18.44 -9.15
CA ALA A 56 1.40 19.73 -9.49
C ALA A 56 1.75 20.51 -8.21
N SER A 57 2.91 21.17 -8.24
CA SER A 57 3.36 22.04 -7.16
C SER A 57 2.41 23.23 -7.01
N GLU A 58 2.46 23.86 -5.84
CA GLU A 58 1.60 25.01 -5.53
C GLU A 58 1.81 26.15 -6.54
N GLY A 59 3.06 26.49 -6.86
CA GLY A 59 3.38 27.54 -7.83
C GLY A 59 2.79 27.30 -9.21
N THR A 60 2.76 26.05 -9.69
CA THR A 60 2.12 25.72 -10.97
C THR A 60 0.60 25.93 -10.93
N ARG A 61 -0.07 25.66 -9.80
CA ARG A 61 -1.52 25.85 -9.68
C ARG A 61 -1.91 27.31 -9.66
N THR A 62 -1.11 28.18 -9.03
CA THR A 62 -1.43 29.61 -8.88
C THR A 62 -1.27 30.40 -10.17
N MET A 63 -0.54 29.87 -11.17
CA MET A 63 -0.34 30.54 -12.47
C MET A 63 -1.38 30.17 -13.54
N ALA A 64 -2.26 29.20 -13.26
CA ALA A 64 -3.33 28.77 -14.16
C ALA A 64 -4.61 29.59 -13.92
#